data_AF-A0A1G2Y1J4-F1
#
_entry.id   AF-A0A1G2Y1J4-F1
#
_cell.length_a   1.000
_cell.length_b   1.000
_cell.length_c   1.000
_cell.angle_alpha   90.00
_cell.angle_beta   90.00
_cell.angle_gamma   90.00
#
_symmetry.space_group_name_H-M   'P 1'
#
loop_
_entity.id
_entity.type
_entity.pdbx_description
1 polymer ?
#
loop_
_entity_poly.entity_id
_entity_poly.type
_entity_poly.pdbx_seq_one_letter_code
_entity_poly.pdbx_strand_id
1 'polypeptide(L)'
;MEKARKLADILERVRCGEDPTKIRQQARQLLSTLRLSDISKAHKYLVGTGISLDQLRTLVYAFASILGDQFALLRANLSADHPVRRILAEHEMFECFLADLEIANVLIQDADELTELSSEFRRLAHVAEHLQAIDVHDQREDDLVFPVLENYPCRSICVVLGKAHWRIKNMVSNLTMAVNNFRQFDQTQFKIQINALSSAIVPILREHIFQEDNILYPVALDVIKDDRVWWRIKQLSDEMGYCGFDSEPCCS
;
A
#
# COMPACT_ATOMS: atom_id res chain seq x y z
N MET A 1 21.73 19.71 8.07
CA MET A 1 21.79 20.12 6.64
C MET A 1 22.53 19.09 5.81
N GLU A 2 23.66 18.57 6.30
CA GLU A 2 24.46 17.58 5.55
C GLU A 2 23.67 16.31 5.18
N LYS A 3 22.93 15.72 6.14
CA LYS A 3 22.11 14.51 5.89
C LYS A 3 21.01 14.74 4.85
N ALA A 4 20.30 15.86 4.95
CA ALA A 4 19.28 16.25 3.97
C ALA A 4 19.85 16.41 2.55
N ARG A 5 21.04 17.01 2.42
CA ARG A 5 21.73 17.12 1.11
C ARG A 5 22.18 15.76 0.58
N LYS A 6 22.71 14.89 1.45
CA LYS A 6 23.07 13.51 1.07
C LYS A 6 21.84 12.71 0.59
N LEU A 7 20.69 12.89 1.23
CA LEU A 7 19.44 12.26 0.80
C LEU A 7 19.00 12.80 -0.57
N ALA A 8 19.04 14.13 -0.77
CA ALA A 8 18.70 14.72 -2.05
C ALA A 8 19.64 14.29 -3.18
N ASP A 9 20.95 14.18 -2.91
CA ASP A 9 21.94 13.67 -3.86
C ASP A 9 21.66 12.22 -4.26
N ILE A 10 21.37 11.36 -3.28
CA ILE A 10 20.96 9.98 -3.54
C ILE A 10 19.70 9.94 -4.42
N LEU A 11 18.69 10.75 -4.13
CA LEU A 11 17.48 10.83 -4.93
C LEU A 11 17.78 11.32 -6.37
N GLU A 12 18.60 12.34 -6.56
CA GLU A 12 19.02 12.76 -7.90
C GLU A 12 19.77 11.66 -8.67
N ARG A 13 20.61 10.88 -7.99
CA ARG A 13 21.33 9.75 -8.60
C ARG A 13 20.39 8.62 -9.03
N VAL A 14 19.32 8.36 -8.25
CA VAL A 14 18.22 7.47 -8.67
C VAL A 14 17.56 8.00 -9.94
N ARG A 15 17.28 9.31 -9.99
CA ARG A 15 16.67 9.95 -11.17
C ARG A 15 17.55 9.81 -12.42
N CYS A 16 18.87 9.83 -12.26
CA CYS A 16 19.84 9.64 -13.33
C CYS A 16 20.08 8.17 -13.72
N GLY A 17 19.41 7.21 -13.08
CA GLY A 17 19.51 5.79 -13.42
C GLY A 17 20.80 5.12 -12.96
N GLU A 18 21.43 5.60 -11.89
CA GLU A 18 22.60 4.94 -11.32
C GLU A 18 22.28 3.53 -10.77
N ASP A 19 23.27 2.63 -10.76
CA ASP A 19 23.18 1.24 -10.32
C ASP A 19 22.46 1.09 -8.95
N PRO A 20 21.28 0.45 -8.91
CA PRO A 20 20.51 0.20 -7.70
C PRO A 20 21.31 -0.43 -6.56
N THR A 21 22.29 -1.27 -6.86
CA THR A 21 23.07 -1.99 -5.84
C THR A 21 23.93 -1.03 -5.01
N LYS A 22 24.60 -0.07 -5.68
CA LYS A 22 25.43 0.95 -5.03
C LYS A 22 24.58 1.94 -4.24
N ILE A 23 23.47 2.38 -4.84
CA ILE A 23 22.52 3.29 -4.18
C ILE A 23 21.98 2.64 -2.91
N ARG A 24 21.55 1.38 -2.97
CA ARG A 24 20.96 0.65 -1.84
C ARG A 24 21.87 0.62 -0.62
N GLN A 25 23.16 0.31 -0.78
CA GLN A 25 24.10 0.23 0.33
C GLN A 25 24.28 1.58 1.03
N GLN A 26 24.49 2.64 0.26
CA GLN A 26 24.68 4.00 0.77
C GLN A 26 23.40 4.54 1.41
N ALA A 27 22.26 4.28 0.78
CA ALA A 27 20.97 4.74 1.23
C ALA A 27 20.55 4.09 2.56
N ARG A 28 20.77 2.77 2.73
CA ARG A 28 20.49 2.07 4.01
C ARG A 28 21.28 2.65 5.18
N GLN A 29 22.56 2.94 4.99
CA GLN A 29 23.40 3.58 6.02
C GLN A 29 22.92 4.99 6.36
N LEU A 30 22.45 5.74 5.37
CA LEU A 30 21.94 7.09 5.61
C LEU A 30 20.60 7.04 6.35
N LEU A 31 19.65 6.22 5.89
CA LEU A 31 18.29 6.09 6.41
C LEU A 31 18.24 5.73 7.88
N SER A 32 19.10 4.81 8.34
CA SER A 32 19.18 4.44 9.76
C SER A 32 19.57 5.59 10.69
N THR A 33 20.03 6.71 10.13
CA THR A 33 20.44 7.90 10.88
C THR A 33 19.58 9.13 10.58
N LEU A 34 18.63 9.05 9.65
CA LEU A 34 17.81 10.18 9.24
C LEU A 34 16.74 10.50 10.29
N ARG A 35 16.46 11.79 10.45
CA ARG A 35 15.27 12.28 11.18
C ARG A 35 14.29 12.85 10.17
N LEU A 36 13.03 12.96 10.54
CA LEU A 36 11.99 13.59 9.71
C LEU A 36 12.32 15.03 9.27
N SER A 37 13.03 15.76 10.14
CA SER A 37 13.51 17.10 9.80
C SER A 37 14.56 17.11 8.68
N ASP A 38 15.30 16.01 8.47
CA ASP A 38 16.24 15.86 7.37
C ASP A 38 15.50 15.51 6.07
N ILE A 39 14.48 14.65 6.13
CA ILE A 39 13.61 14.30 5.00
C ILE A 39 12.86 15.54 4.49
N SER A 40 12.26 16.31 5.39
CA SER A 40 11.54 17.55 5.05
C SER A 40 12.45 18.59 4.39
N LYS A 41 13.73 18.66 4.80
CA LYS A 41 14.72 19.57 4.20
C LYS A 41 15.16 19.08 2.82
N ALA A 42 15.33 17.77 2.63
CA ALA A 42 15.65 17.19 1.33
C ALA A 42 14.52 17.44 0.33
N HIS A 43 13.26 17.24 0.75
CA HIS A 43 12.08 17.55 -0.04
C HIS A 43 12.06 19.03 -0.48
N LYS A 44 12.20 19.98 0.46
CA LYS A 44 12.26 21.41 0.13
C LYS A 44 13.38 21.75 -0.84
N TYR A 45 14.53 21.11 -0.68
CA TYR A 45 15.67 21.32 -1.58
C TYR A 45 15.36 20.84 -3.00
N LEU A 46 14.84 19.62 -3.18
CA LEU A 46 14.51 19.06 -4.49
C LEU A 46 13.39 19.83 -5.20
N VAL A 47 12.36 20.27 -4.49
CA VAL A 47 11.35 21.16 -5.10
C VAL A 47 11.98 22.48 -5.52
N GLY A 48 12.93 23.00 -4.73
CA GLY A 48 13.72 24.19 -5.06
C GLY A 48 14.63 24.05 -6.29
N THR A 49 14.95 22.83 -6.75
CA THR A 49 15.71 22.60 -7.99
C THR A 49 14.83 22.55 -9.24
N GLY A 50 13.51 22.71 -9.11
CA GLY A 50 12.57 22.74 -10.22
C GLY A 50 11.90 21.41 -10.54
N ILE A 51 12.11 20.38 -9.72
CA ILE A 51 11.33 19.12 -9.79
C ILE A 51 9.86 19.40 -9.43
N SER A 52 8.94 18.89 -10.25
CA SER A 52 7.50 18.94 -9.93
C SER A 52 7.14 17.96 -8.81
N LEU A 53 6.01 18.19 -8.14
CA LEU A 53 5.52 17.27 -7.10
C LEU A 53 5.28 15.85 -7.65
N ASP A 54 4.78 15.73 -8.88
CA ASP A 54 4.58 14.44 -9.54
C ASP A 54 5.91 13.73 -9.82
N GLN A 55 6.91 14.47 -10.33
CA GLN A 55 8.24 13.91 -10.56
C GLN A 55 8.90 13.46 -9.25
N LEU A 56 8.71 14.24 -8.19
CA LEU A 56 9.22 13.88 -6.87
C LEU A 56 8.54 12.61 -6.33
N ARG A 57 7.22 12.49 -6.52
CA ARG A 57 6.48 11.29 -6.11
C ARG A 57 7.02 10.04 -6.81
N THR A 58 7.18 10.10 -8.13
CA THR A 58 7.77 9.01 -8.93
C THR A 58 9.20 8.69 -8.46
N LEU A 59 9.98 9.72 -8.11
CA LEU A 59 11.36 9.55 -7.66
C LEU A 59 11.46 8.86 -6.30
N VAL A 60 10.61 9.25 -5.35
CA VAL A 60 10.52 8.61 -4.03
C VAL A 60 10.11 7.15 -4.17
N TYR A 61 9.17 6.85 -5.07
CA TYR A 61 8.77 5.48 -5.37
C TYR A 61 9.95 4.63 -5.88
N ALA A 62 10.64 5.11 -6.93
CA ALA A 62 11.81 4.43 -7.49
C ALA A 62 12.91 4.20 -6.43
N PHE A 63 13.13 5.19 -5.56
CA PHE A 63 14.12 5.08 -4.49
C PHE A 63 13.75 4.03 -3.43
N ALA A 64 12.49 4.00 -3.01
CA ALA A 64 12.03 3.00 -2.05
C ALA A 64 12.10 1.57 -2.64
N SER A 65 11.86 1.39 -3.95
CA SER A 65 12.00 0.08 -4.60
C SER A 65 13.45 -0.39 -4.64
N ILE A 66 14.40 0.55 -4.76
CA ILE A 66 15.84 0.26 -4.70
C ILE A 66 16.26 -0.20 -3.30
N LEU A 67 15.63 0.31 -2.23
CA LEU A 67 16.00 0.00 -0.85
C LEU A 67 15.66 -1.43 -0.42
N GLY A 68 14.77 -2.10 -1.15
CA GLY A 68 14.26 -3.43 -0.81
C GLY A 68 13.45 -3.42 0.49
N ASP A 69 13.25 -4.60 1.09
CA ASP A 69 12.37 -4.86 2.24
C ASP A 69 12.72 -4.10 3.54
N GLN A 70 12.55 -2.77 3.55
CA GLN A 70 12.40 -2.01 4.79
C GLN A 70 11.17 -2.49 5.56
N PHE A 71 10.15 -2.97 4.85
CA PHE A 71 8.98 -3.67 5.35
C PHE A 71 9.32 -4.84 6.29
N ALA A 72 10.18 -5.77 5.88
CA ALA A 72 10.57 -6.91 6.71
C ALA A 72 11.35 -6.47 7.96
N LEU A 73 12.20 -5.45 7.83
CA LEU A 73 12.92 -4.86 8.96
C LEU A 73 11.97 -4.13 9.93
N LEU A 74 10.97 -3.42 9.41
CA LEU A 74 9.94 -2.75 10.21
C LEU A 74 9.20 -3.79 11.05
N ARG A 75 8.70 -4.86 10.39
CA ARG A 75 7.97 -5.95 11.05
C ARG A 75 8.81 -6.66 12.12
N ALA A 76 10.09 -6.92 11.85
CA ALA A 76 10.98 -7.62 12.78
C ALA A 76 11.25 -6.83 14.08
N ASN A 77 11.13 -5.50 14.04
CA ASN A 77 11.40 -4.63 15.19
C ASN A 77 10.16 -4.26 16.01
N LEU A 78 8.96 -4.68 15.57
CA LEU A 78 7.70 -4.44 16.27
C LEU A 78 7.29 -5.66 17.10
N SER A 79 6.67 -5.41 18.27
CA SER A 79 6.06 -6.48 19.05
C SER A 79 4.98 -7.22 18.26
N ALA A 80 4.74 -8.49 18.61
CA ALA A 80 3.79 -9.33 17.89
C ALA A 80 2.35 -8.77 17.88
N ASP A 81 2.00 -8.00 18.91
CA ASP A 81 0.70 -7.40 19.13
C ASP A 81 0.61 -5.92 18.68
N HIS A 82 1.68 -5.37 18.09
CA HIS A 82 1.69 -3.99 17.64
C HIS A 82 0.67 -3.77 16.50
N PRO A 83 -0.19 -2.74 16.53
CA PRO A 83 -1.24 -2.54 15.52
C PRO A 83 -0.68 -2.43 14.09
N VAL A 84 0.44 -1.73 13.91
CA VAL A 84 1.13 -1.65 12.60
C VAL A 84 1.49 -3.05 12.09
N ARG A 85 1.92 -3.99 12.92
CA ARG A 85 2.26 -5.35 12.46
C ARG A 85 1.06 -6.06 11.84
N ARG A 86 -0.14 -5.79 12.35
CA ARG A 86 -1.39 -6.33 11.82
C ARG A 86 -1.72 -5.73 10.45
N ILE A 87 -1.62 -4.41 10.32
CA ILE A 87 -1.77 -3.69 9.06
C ILE A 87 -0.81 -4.25 8.00
N LEU A 88 0.49 -4.38 8.33
CA LEU A 88 1.47 -4.96 7.41
C LEU A 88 1.13 -6.40 7.01
N ALA A 89 0.45 -7.19 7.84
CA ALA A 89 0.05 -8.56 7.50
C ALA A 89 -1.16 -8.56 6.54
N GLU A 90 -2.06 -7.59 6.68
CA GLU A 90 -3.19 -7.40 5.77
C GLU A 90 -2.69 -6.97 4.38
N HIS A 91 -1.66 -6.14 4.31
CA HIS A 91 -0.98 -5.78 3.06
C HIS A 91 -0.39 -7.00 2.32
N GLU A 92 0.26 -7.92 3.03
CA GLU A 92 0.76 -9.17 2.42
C GLU A 92 -0.36 -10.00 1.81
N MET A 93 -1.48 -10.09 2.51
CA MET A 93 -2.67 -10.78 2.03
C MET A 93 -3.24 -10.09 0.78
N PHE A 94 -3.33 -8.76 0.76
CA PHE A 94 -3.77 -8.03 -0.42
C PHE A 94 -2.82 -8.23 -1.62
N GLU A 95 -1.51 -8.25 -1.41
CA GLU A 95 -0.55 -8.57 -2.48
C GLU A 95 -0.77 -9.96 -3.08
N CYS A 96 -1.11 -10.97 -2.26
CA CYS A 96 -1.49 -12.29 -2.74
C CYS A 96 -2.76 -12.23 -3.60
N PHE A 97 -3.80 -11.52 -3.16
CA PHE A 97 -5.03 -11.37 -3.95
C PHE A 97 -4.84 -10.58 -5.24
N LEU A 98 -3.94 -9.59 -5.25
CA LEU A 98 -3.57 -8.87 -6.47
C LEU A 98 -2.85 -9.77 -7.47
N ALA A 99 -1.93 -10.63 -7.01
CA ALA A 99 -1.30 -11.63 -7.88
C ALA A 99 -2.32 -12.63 -8.43
N ASP A 100 -3.27 -13.06 -7.58
CA ASP A 100 -4.36 -13.94 -8.02
C ASP A 100 -5.32 -13.26 -9.00
N LEU A 101 -5.55 -11.94 -8.87
CA LEU A 101 -6.34 -11.16 -9.82
C LEU A 101 -5.68 -11.13 -11.21
N GLU A 102 -4.36 -10.92 -11.26
CA GLU A 102 -3.61 -10.96 -12.52
C GLU A 102 -3.75 -12.33 -13.20
N ILE A 103 -3.58 -13.41 -12.43
CA ILE A 103 -3.71 -14.78 -12.95
C ILE A 103 -5.14 -15.05 -13.41
N ALA A 104 -6.15 -14.69 -12.60
CA ALA A 104 -7.55 -14.86 -12.96
C ALA A 104 -7.90 -14.10 -14.23
N ASN A 105 -7.41 -12.87 -14.40
CA ASN A 105 -7.62 -12.09 -15.61
C ASN A 105 -7.04 -12.79 -16.84
N VAL A 106 -5.78 -13.26 -16.78
CA VAL A 106 -5.15 -13.99 -17.90
C VAL A 106 -5.99 -15.21 -18.30
N LEU A 107 -6.37 -16.04 -17.32
CA LEU A 107 -7.18 -17.23 -17.57
C LEU A 107 -8.55 -16.88 -18.17
N ILE A 108 -9.18 -15.80 -17.72
CA ILE A 108 -10.46 -15.31 -18.27
C ILE A 108 -10.28 -14.83 -19.71
N GLN A 109 -9.19 -14.12 -20.04
CA GLN A 109 -8.96 -13.67 -21.40
C GLN A 109 -8.77 -14.86 -22.36
N ASP A 110 -8.08 -15.91 -21.92
CA ASP A 110 -7.77 -17.10 -22.71
C ASP A 110 -8.92 -18.11 -22.83
N ALA A 111 -9.97 -18.01 -21.99
CA ALA A 111 -11.07 -18.98 -21.96
C ALA A 111 -11.98 -18.91 -23.21
N ASP A 112 -12.17 -20.01 -23.93
CA ASP A 112 -13.08 -20.06 -25.09
C ASP A 112 -14.55 -19.86 -24.69
N GLU A 113 -14.97 -20.48 -23.59
CA GLU A 113 -16.29 -20.34 -22.98
C GLU A 113 -16.15 -20.02 -21.50
N LEU A 114 -16.94 -19.07 -21.01
CA LEU A 114 -16.92 -18.64 -19.62
C LEU A 114 -18.32 -18.78 -19.00
N THR A 115 -18.40 -19.50 -17.88
CA THR A 115 -19.63 -19.68 -17.11
C THR A 115 -19.38 -19.48 -15.62
N GLU A 116 -20.42 -19.42 -14.79
CA GLU A 116 -20.24 -19.34 -13.33
C GLU A 116 -19.57 -20.58 -12.72
N LEU A 117 -19.60 -21.71 -13.44
CA LEU A 117 -18.98 -22.96 -13.01
C LEU A 117 -17.51 -23.06 -13.44
N SER A 118 -17.07 -22.18 -14.35
CA SER A 118 -15.68 -22.07 -14.78
C SER A 118 -14.76 -21.88 -13.57
N SER A 119 -13.60 -22.55 -13.60
CA SER A 119 -12.57 -22.40 -12.56
C SER A 119 -12.05 -20.97 -12.47
N GLU A 120 -11.82 -20.35 -13.62
CA GLU A 120 -11.30 -18.99 -13.80
C GLU A 120 -12.28 -17.94 -13.29
N PHE A 121 -13.59 -18.13 -13.52
CA PHE A 121 -14.63 -17.28 -12.95
C PHE A 121 -14.70 -17.41 -11.42
N ARG A 122 -14.72 -18.64 -10.90
CA ARG A 122 -14.77 -18.87 -9.44
C ARG A 122 -13.54 -18.31 -8.73
N ARG A 123 -12.37 -18.40 -9.35
CA ARG A 123 -11.14 -17.76 -8.86
C ARG A 123 -11.30 -16.24 -8.81
N LEU A 124 -11.76 -15.62 -9.90
CA LEU A 124 -12.03 -14.18 -9.93
C LEU A 124 -13.03 -13.77 -8.84
N ALA A 125 -14.11 -14.53 -8.67
CA ALA A 125 -15.14 -14.23 -7.68
C ALA A 125 -14.59 -14.26 -6.25
N HIS A 126 -13.79 -15.29 -5.94
CA HIS A 126 -13.08 -15.40 -4.67
C HIS A 126 -12.15 -14.20 -4.43
N VAL A 127 -11.36 -13.82 -5.43
CA VAL A 127 -10.45 -12.66 -5.33
C VAL A 127 -11.22 -11.36 -5.13
N ALA A 128 -12.31 -11.14 -5.86
CA ALA A 128 -13.13 -9.93 -5.75
C ALA A 128 -13.75 -9.78 -4.35
N GLU A 129 -14.29 -10.88 -3.79
CA GLU A 129 -14.82 -10.92 -2.42
C GLU A 129 -13.75 -10.54 -1.39
N HIS A 130 -12.54 -11.08 -1.50
CA HIS A 130 -11.49 -10.81 -0.52
C HIS A 130 -10.87 -9.43 -0.68
N LEU A 131 -10.73 -8.92 -1.91
CA LEU A 131 -10.29 -7.54 -2.15
C LEU A 131 -11.31 -6.55 -1.60
N GLN A 132 -12.61 -6.86 -1.55
CA GLN A 132 -13.62 -5.98 -0.95
C GLN A 132 -13.36 -5.71 0.53
N ALA A 133 -12.65 -6.60 1.23
CA ALA A 133 -12.27 -6.40 2.62
C ALA A 133 -11.27 -5.24 2.83
N ILE A 134 -10.70 -4.67 1.76
CA ILE A 134 -9.88 -3.45 1.83
C ILE A 134 -10.65 -2.27 2.43
N ASP A 135 -11.97 -2.20 2.27
CA ASP A 135 -12.78 -1.12 2.83
C ASP A 135 -12.68 -1.07 4.37
N VAL A 136 -12.67 -2.24 5.02
CA VAL A 136 -12.53 -2.34 6.48
C VAL A 136 -11.11 -1.95 6.92
N HIS A 137 -10.11 -2.24 6.08
CA HIS A 137 -8.72 -1.86 6.31
C HIS A 137 -8.52 -0.35 6.20
N ASP A 138 -8.89 0.24 5.07
CA ASP A 138 -8.82 1.68 4.81
C ASP A 138 -9.59 2.45 5.90
N GLN A 139 -10.76 1.94 6.32
CA GLN A 139 -11.55 2.57 7.38
C GLN A 139 -10.81 2.60 8.72
N ARG A 140 -10.10 1.54 9.11
CA ARG A 140 -9.28 1.57 10.33
C ARG A 140 -8.18 2.61 10.24
N GLU A 141 -7.54 2.74 9.09
CA GLU A 141 -6.51 3.76 8.89
C GLU A 141 -7.10 5.18 8.97
N ASP A 142 -8.18 5.42 8.22
CA ASP A 142 -8.85 6.71 8.11
C ASP A 142 -9.45 7.18 9.44
N ASP A 143 -10.04 6.28 10.22
CA ASP A 143 -10.75 6.62 11.46
C ASP A 143 -9.83 6.60 12.70
N LEU A 144 -8.74 5.83 12.68
CA LEU A 144 -7.89 5.60 13.87
C LEU A 144 -6.46 6.10 13.73
N VAL A 145 -5.80 5.83 12.59
CA VAL A 145 -4.37 6.12 12.41
C VAL A 145 -4.17 7.55 11.91
N PHE A 146 -4.88 7.94 10.86
CA PHE A 146 -4.72 9.24 10.23
C PHE A 146 -5.06 10.41 11.16
N PRO A 147 -6.14 10.37 11.99
CA PRO A 147 -6.45 11.45 12.92
C PRO A 147 -5.36 11.69 13.97
N VAL A 148 -4.66 10.64 14.39
CA VAL A 148 -3.50 10.76 15.26
C VAL A 148 -2.37 11.49 14.54
N LEU A 149 -2.10 11.11 13.29
CA LEU A 149 -1.03 11.66 12.45
C LEU A 149 -1.29 13.10 11.98
N GLU A 150 -2.52 13.60 12.03
CA GLU A 150 -2.85 15.01 11.73
C GLU A 150 -2.08 16.00 12.59
N ASN A 151 -1.75 15.62 13.83
CA ASN A 151 -1.00 16.44 14.78
C ASN A 151 0.50 16.50 14.48
N TYR A 152 0.96 15.79 13.45
CA TYR A 152 2.38 15.65 13.13
C TYR A 152 2.72 16.24 11.75
N PRO A 153 4.00 16.56 11.48
CA PRO A 153 4.42 17.11 10.20
C PRO A 153 4.14 16.21 8.98
N CYS A 154 3.85 14.92 9.21
CA CYS A 154 3.54 13.94 8.17
C CYS A 154 2.09 13.97 7.68
N ARG A 155 1.21 14.83 8.23
CA ARG A 155 -0.21 14.91 7.84
C ARG A 155 -0.49 14.98 6.33
N SER A 156 0.44 15.57 5.56
CA SER A 156 0.28 15.67 4.11
C SER A 156 0.30 14.31 3.41
N ILE A 157 0.96 13.30 3.99
CA ILE A 157 0.99 11.93 3.49
C ILE A 157 -0.41 11.32 3.66
N CYS A 158 -1.03 11.45 4.84
CA CYS A 158 -2.38 10.98 5.12
C CYS A 158 -3.42 11.57 4.15
N VAL A 159 -3.33 12.86 3.83
CA VAL A 159 -4.24 13.50 2.85
C VAL A 159 -4.11 12.91 1.44
N VAL A 160 -2.91 12.48 1.05
CA VAL A 160 -2.69 11.87 -0.27
C VAL A 160 -3.19 10.42 -0.27
N LEU A 161 -2.88 9.65 0.78
CA LEU A 161 -3.29 8.24 0.92
C LEU A 161 -4.80 8.10 1.08
N GLY A 162 -5.45 8.89 1.94
CA GLY A 162 -6.91 8.83 2.10
C GLY A 162 -7.69 9.20 0.83
N LYS A 163 -7.12 10.02 -0.07
CA LYS A 163 -7.72 10.24 -1.40
C LYS A 163 -7.58 9.00 -2.31
N ALA A 164 -6.52 8.22 -2.14
CA ALA A 164 -6.33 6.96 -2.84
C ALA A 164 -7.34 5.90 -2.36
N HIS A 165 -7.64 5.83 -1.05
CA HIS A 165 -8.63 4.88 -0.47
C HIS A 165 -9.96 4.95 -1.23
N TRP A 166 -10.53 6.15 -1.38
CA TRP A 166 -11.80 6.33 -2.09
C TRP A 166 -11.75 5.81 -3.53
N ARG A 167 -10.63 6.05 -4.24
CA ARG A 167 -10.45 5.57 -5.61
C ARG A 167 -10.35 4.04 -5.67
N ILE A 168 -9.56 3.45 -4.77
CA ILE A 168 -9.35 2.01 -4.66
C ILE A 168 -10.66 1.30 -4.33
N LYS A 169 -11.37 1.77 -3.30
CA LYS A 169 -12.70 1.31 -2.91
C LYS A 169 -13.67 1.25 -4.08
N ASN A 170 -13.75 2.32 -4.88
CA ASN A 170 -14.65 2.34 -6.04
C ASN A 170 -14.25 1.32 -7.12
N MET A 171 -12.95 1.17 -7.40
CA MET A 171 -12.51 0.19 -8.41
C MET A 171 -12.78 -1.25 -7.96
N VAL A 172 -12.51 -1.57 -6.69
CA VAL A 172 -12.79 -2.89 -6.10
C VAL A 172 -14.31 -3.15 -6.03
N SER A 173 -15.11 -2.15 -5.68
CA SER A 173 -16.58 -2.26 -5.73
C SER A 173 -17.06 -2.54 -7.16
N ASN A 174 -16.50 -1.87 -8.17
CA ASN A 174 -16.85 -2.12 -9.57
C ASN A 174 -16.46 -3.53 -10.03
N LEU A 175 -15.33 -4.06 -9.56
CA LEU A 175 -14.93 -5.46 -9.80
C LEU A 175 -15.94 -6.43 -9.19
N THR A 176 -16.29 -6.22 -7.92
CA THR A 176 -17.27 -7.04 -7.21
C THR A 176 -18.64 -6.98 -7.89
N MET A 177 -19.08 -5.80 -8.32
CA MET A 177 -20.32 -5.62 -9.07
C MET A 177 -20.28 -6.35 -10.43
N ALA A 178 -19.16 -6.31 -11.15
CA ALA A 178 -19.04 -7.04 -12.41
C ALA A 178 -19.18 -8.55 -12.20
N VAL A 179 -18.51 -9.10 -11.18
CA VAL A 179 -18.62 -10.52 -10.78
C VAL A 179 -20.06 -10.88 -10.41
N ASN A 180 -20.69 -10.11 -9.52
CA ASN A 180 -22.04 -10.40 -9.02
C ASN A 180 -23.12 -10.29 -10.11
N ASN A 181 -22.88 -9.47 -11.13
CA ASN A 181 -23.78 -9.29 -12.26
C ASN A 181 -23.33 -10.05 -13.51
N PHE A 182 -22.47 -11.07 -13.37
CA PHE A 182 -21.90 -11.82 -14.50
C PHE A 182 -22.93 -12.21 -15.58
N ARG A 183 -24.12 -12.70 -15.18
CA ARG A 183 -25.19 -13.11 -16.09
C ARG A 183 -25.79 -11.98 -16.94
N GLN A 184 -25.52 -10.72 -16.59
CA GLN A 184 -26.00 -9.55 -17.33
C GLN A 184 -25.03 -9.13 -18.45
N PHE A 185 -23.83 -9.71 -18.50
CA PHE A 185 -22.84 -9.45 -19.53
C PHE A 185 -22.89 -10.53 -20.61
N ASP A 186 -22.63 -10.13 -21.86
CA ASP A 186 -22.06 -11.11 -22.80
C ASP A 186 -20.59 -11.38 -22.45
N GLN A 187 -20.08 -12.54 -22.84
CA GLN A 187 -18.72 -12.97 -22.49
C GLN A 187 -17.64 -11.97 -22.93
N THR A 188 -17.80 -11.33 -24.10
CA THR A 188 -16.80 -10.38 -24.62
C THR A 188 -16.78 -9.12 -23.76
N GLN A 189 -17.95 -8.58 -23.43
CA GLN A 189 -18.08 -7.42 -22.54
C GLN A 189 -17.49 -7.70 -21.16
N PHE A 190 -17.79 -8.87 -20.60
CA PHE A 190 -17.26 -9.27 -19.30
C PHE A 190 -15.72 -9.31 -19.33
N LYS A 191 -15.13 -9.97 -20.33
CA LYS A 191 -13.67 -10.03 -20.50
C LYS A 191 -13.02 -8.65 -20.59
N ILE A 192 -13.59 -7.74 -21.38
CA ILE A 192 -13.09 -6.35 -21.52
C ILE A 192 -13.14 -5.64 -20.17
N GLN A 193 -14.27 -5.75 -19.46
CA GLN A 193 -14.46 -5.11 -18.16
C GLN A 193 -13.48 -5.63 -17.11
N ILE A 194 -13.31 -6.95 -17.00
CA ILE A 194 -12.36 -7.56 -16.06
C ILE A 194 -10.93 -7.17 -16.40
N ASN A 195 -10.55 -7.14 -17.68
CA ASN A 195 -9.22 -6.72 -18.08
C ASN A 195 -8.93 -5.26 -17.69
N ALA A 196 -9.87 -4.35 -17.97
CA ALA A 196 -9.73 -2.94 -17.64
C ALA A 196 -9.63 -2.71 -16.13
N LEU A 197 -10.48 -3.37 -15.33
CA LEU A 197 -10.46 -3.27 -13.87
C LEU A 197 -9.18 -3.86 -13.28
N SER A 198 -8.77 -5.06 -13.70
CA SER A 198 -7.56 -5.73 -13.20
C SER A 198 -6.31 -4.91 -13.51
N SER A 199 -6.20 -4.40 -14.73
CA SER A 199 -5.08 -3.55 -15.17
C SER A 199 -5.01 -2.22 -14.41
N ALA A 200 -6.12 -1.75 -13.84
CA ALA A 200 -6.16 -0.53 -13.05
C ALA A 200 -5.92 -0.80 -11.55
N ILE A 201 -6.61 -1.78 -10.96
CA ILE A 201 -6.57 -2.08 -9.53
C ILE A 201 -5.15 -2.50 -9.12
N VAL A 202 -4.56 -3.44 -9.84
CA VAL A 202 -3.28 -4.04 -9.46
C VAL A 202 -2.16 -3.01 -9.26
N PRO A 203 -1.79 -2.19 -10.27
CA PRO A 203 -0.69 -1.25 -10.09
C PRO A 203 -1.01 -0.15 -9.07
N ILE A 204 -2.27 0.29 -8.98
CA ILE A 204 -2.66 1.37 -8.05
C ILE A 204 -2.60 0.89 -6.60
N LEU A 205 -3.14 -0.30 -6.31
CA LEU A 205 -3.15 -0.82 -4.96
C LEU A 205 -1.74 -1.23 -4.50
N ARG A 206 -0.91 -1.82 -5.38
CA ARG A 206 0.50 -2.07 -5.07
C ARG A 206 1.27 -0.79 -4.77
N GLU A 207 1.07 0.26 -5.57
CA GLU A 207 1.71 1.56 -5.31
C GLU A 207 1.29 2.14 -3.96
N HIS A 208 0.00 1.99 -3.61
CA HIS A 208 -0.57 2.48 -2.37
C HIS A 208 -0.01 1.76 -1.13
N ILE A 209 -0.11 0.42 -1.09
CA ILE A 209 0.46 -0.43 -0.04
C ILE A 209 1.94 -0.12 0.15
N PHE A 210 2.66 0.04 -0.96
CA PHE A 210 4.08 0.36 -0.92
C PHE A 210 4.36 1.72 -0.26
N GLN A 211 3.55 2.75 -0.54
CA GLN A 211 3.69 4.06 0.09
C GLN A 211 3.41 3.99 1.60
N GLU A 212 2.46 3.18 2.03
CA GLU A 212 2.19 2.96 3.44
C GLU A 212 3.35 2.27 4.15
N ASP A 213 3.74 1.12 3.64
CA ASP A 213 4.75 0.24 4.21
C ASP A 213 6.12 0.91 4.32
N ASN A 214 6.50 1.66 3.28
CA ASN A 214 7.84 2.18 3.15
C ASN A 214 7.95 3.67 3.49
N ILE A 215 6.83 4.38 3.65
CA ILE A 215 6.83 5.82 3.94
C ILE A 215 5.97 6.13 5.15
N LEU A 216 4.65 5.87 5.11
CA LEU A 216 3.74 6.29 6.17
C LEU A 216 4.11 5.64 7.51
N TYR A 217 4.18 4.31 7.56
CA TYR A 217 4.38 3.58 8.80
C TYR A 217 5.74 3.77 9.44
N PRO A 218 6.86 3.81 8.69
CA PRO A 218 8.15 4.21 9.24
C PRO A 218 8.12 5.61 9.87
N VAL A 219 7.44 6.56 9.21
CA VAL A 219 7.29 7.93 9.73
C VAL A 219 6.39 7.96 10.96
N ALA A 220 5.28 7.23 10.96
CA ALA A 220 4.35 7.13 12.08
C ALA A 220 5.04 6.59 13.34
N LEU A 221 5.82 5.51 13.20
CA LEU A 221 6.62 4.93 14.29
C LEU A 221 7.74 5.88 14.76
N ASP A 222 8.25 6.74 13.88
CA ASP A 222 9.20 7.77 14.30
C ASP A 222 8.54 8.94 15.05
N VAL A 223 7.33 9.37 14.69
CA VAL A 223 6.69 10.51 15.36
C VAL A 223 5.90 10.15 16.62
N ILE A 224 5.26 8.99 16.64
CA ILE A 224 4.44 8.53 17.77
C ILE A 224 5.33 7.77 18.74
N LYS A 225 5.90 8.50 19.71
CA LYS A 225 6.77 7.93 20.76
C LYS A 225 6.01 7.44 22.01
N ASP A 226 4.72 7.78 22.13
CA ASP A 226 3.90 7.38 23.27
C ASP A 226 3.16 6.06 22.96
N ASP A 227 3.61 4.97 23.57
CA ASP A 227 3.05 3.62 23.39
C ASP A 227 1.55 3.55 23.75
N ARG A 228 1.04 4.47 24.57
CA ARG A 228 -0.40 4.51 24.91
C ARG A 228 -1.27 4.87 23.72
N VAL A 229 -0.74 5.63 22.76
CA VAL A 229 -1.42 5.95 21.51
C VAL A 229 -1.59 4.70 20.66
N TRP A 230 -0.51 3.94 20.48
CA TRP A 230 -0.55 2.66 19.77
C TRP A 230 -1.46 1.65 20.45
N TRP A 231 -1.42 1.58 21.78
CA TRP A 231 -2.33 0.75 22.55
C TRP A 231 -3.80 1.14 22.32
N ARG A 232 -4.12 2.44 22.28
CA ARG A 232 -5.49 2.90 22.01
C ARG A 232 -5.94 2.59 20.59
N ILE A 233 -5.08 2.79 19.58
CA ILE A 233 -5.35 2.42 18.19
C ILE A 233 -5.66 0.92 18.11
N LYS A 234 -4.86 0.08 18.77
CA LYS A 234 -5.08 -1.36 18.83
C LYS A 234 -6.45 -1.71 19.42
N GLN A 235 -6.80 -1.16 20.58
CA GLN A 235 -8.09 -1.45 21.22
C GLN A 235 -9.28 -1.10 20.32
N LEU A 236 -9.24 0.07 19.68
CA LEU A 236 -10.29 0.49 18.75
C LEU A 236 -10.31 -0.37 17.48
N SER A 237 -9.14 -0.79 16.99
CA SER A 237 -9.04 -1.72 15.86
C SER A 237 -9.64 -3.09 16.18
N ASP A 238 -9.41 -3.59 17.41
CA ASP A 238 -10.00 -4.83 17.89
C ASP A 238 -11.54 -4.74 17.98
N GLU A 239 -12.09 -3.56 18.33
CA GLU A 239 -13.54 -3.30 18.34
C GLU A 239 -14.14 -3.20 16.92
N MET A 240 -13.41 -2.63 15.96
CA MET A 240 -13.84 -2.52 14.56
C MET A 240 -13.74 -3.84 13.78
N GLY A 241 -12.83 -4.73 14.18
CA GLY A 241 -12.52 -5.98 13.48
C GLY A 241 -11.43 -5.83 12.41
N TYR A 242 -11.00 -6.96 11.85
CA TYR A 242 -9.88 -7.06 10.90
C TYR A 242 -10.35 -7.63 9.55
N CYS A 243 -9.65 -7.29 8.45
CA CYS A 243 -9.97 -7.87 7.14
C CYS A 243 -9.34 -9.27 7.02
N GLY A 244 -10.06 -10.24 6.45
CA GLY A 244 -9.54 -11.59 6.18
C GLY A 244 -9.22 -12.45 7.41
N PHE A 245 -9.54 -11.95 8.61
CA PHE A 245 -9.45 -12.72 9.85
C PHE A 245 -10.81 -12.67 10.54
N ASP A 246 -11.62 -13.71 10.34
CA ASP A 246 -12.66 -14.01 11.29
C ASP A 246 -12.01 -14.08 12.68
N SER A 247 -12.47 -13.21 13.55
CA SER A 247 -11.91 -12.93 14.85
C SER A 247 -12.15 -14.10 15.81
N GLU A 248 -11.35 -15.15 15.70
CA GLU A 248 -10.99 -15.98 16.84
C GLU A 248 -9.51 -16.35 16.73
N PRO A 249 -8.70 -16.17 17.78
CA PRO A 249 -7.48 -16.95 17.87
C PRO A 249 -7.92 -18.41 17.81
N CYS A 250 -7.41 -19.17 16.83
CA CYS A 250 -7.46 -20.62 16.88
C CYS A 250 -6.88 -21.05 18.24
N CYS A 251 -7.80 -21.33 19.16
CA CYS A 251 -7.73 -21.83 20.52
C CYS A 251 -6.36 -21.99 21.20
N SER A 252 -6.33 -21.43 22.42
CA SER A 252 -5.82 -22.02 23.69
C SER A 252 -4.38 -22.54 23.76
#